data_AF-A0A2V3I2G6-F1
#
_entry.id   AF-A0A2V3I2G6-F1
#
_cell.length_a   1.000
_cell.length_b   1.000
_cell.length_c   1.000
_cell.angle_alpha   90.00
_cell.angle_beta   90.00
_cell.angle_gamma   90.00
#
_symmetry.space_group_name_H-M   'P 1'
#
loop_
_entity.id
_entity.type
_entity.pdbx_description
1 polymer ?
#
loop_
_entity_poly.entity_id
_entity_poly.type
_entity_poly.pdbx_seq_one_letter_code
_entity_poly.pdbx_strand_id
1 'polypeptide(L)'
;MTTAIYLAHLNPITNAHVEIIEELKKENNVIVMPVRFLKEENEVNSRSFPFNFATRKKMLESIFDNSIKVSTNYSFHSPFKKYFPPLISLKSWSLRKQILQGIENDYFTYTGDKTEGIMLKLYRLNPKIGTRKMISATDVKNEMYTASQGTSSQWKKFVPTSVAEIISENWETVKKFASAEDLTIKIAGMKFPKDGYDSK
;
A
#
# COMPACT_ATOMS: atom_id res chain seq x y z
N MET A 1 10.29 15.74 -16.59
CA MET A 1 9.40 14.56 -16.67
C MET A 1 8.59 14.56 -15.40
N THR A 2 7.26 14.54 -15.49
CA THR A 2 6.39 14.62 -14.31
C THR A 2 6.61 13.42 -13.39
N THR A 3 6.47 13.64 -12.07
CA THR A 3 6.56 12.55 -11.09
C THR A 3 5.18 11.96 -10.80
N ALA A 4 5.00 10.68 -11.11
CA ALA A 4 3.82 9.92 -10.74
C ALA A 4 4.06 9.23 -9.38
N ILE A 5 3.29 9.62 -8.36
CA ILE A 5 3.36 9.03 -7.03
C ILE A 5 2.25 7.99 -6.88
N TYR A 6 2.62 6.71 -6.80
CA TYR A 6 1.65 5.64 -6.56
C TYR A 6 1.57 5.31 -5.07
N LEU A 7 0.44 5.67 -4.45
CA LEU A 7 0.15 5.43 -3.04
C LEU A 7 -0.72 4.18 -2.92
N ALA A 8 -0.23 3.13 -2.26
CA ALA A 8 -0.97 1.87 -2.16
C ALA A 8 -0.52 1.01 -0.97
N HIS A 9 -1.37 0.09 -0.50
CA HIS A 9 -1.00 -0.86 0.55
C HIS A 9 -0.10 -2.00 0.06
N LEU A 10 -0.30 -2.48 -1.18
CA LEU A 10 0.51 -3.54 -1.81
C LEU A 10 0.62 -4.84 -0.98
N ASN A 11 -0.51 -5.35 -0.51
CA ASN A 11 -0.59 -6.52 0.39
C ASN A 11 -1.42 -7.67 -0.24
N PRO A 12 -0.86 -8.46 -1.19
CA PRO A 12 0.50 -8.36 -1.76
C PRO A 12 0.54 -7.47 -3.02
N ILE A 13 1.69 -7.46 -3.72
CA ILE A 13 1.78 -6.98 -5.10
C ILE A 13 1.10 -7.97 -6.03
N THR A 14 0.34 -7.47 -7.02
CA THR A 14 -0.44 -8.28 -7.97
C THR A 14 -0.11 -7.85 -9.39
N ASN A 15 -0.54 -8.64 -10.38
CA ASN A 15 -0.39 -8.29 -11.79
C ASN A 15 -1.08 -6.96 -12.14
N ALA A 16 -2.18 -6.63 -11.45
CA ALA A 16 -2.86 -5.34 -11.61
C ALA A 16 -1.98 -4.15 -11.16
N HIS A 17 -1.23 -4.30 -10.06
CA HIS A 17 -0.28 -3.28 -9.65
C HIS A 17 0.86 -3.12 -10.66
N VAL A 18 1.31 -4.23 -11.27
CA VAL A 18 2.35 -4.20 -12.29
C VAL A 18 1.89 -3.43 -13.51
N GLU A 19 0.69 -3.73 -14.00
CA GLU A 19 0.08 -3.03 -15.13
C GLU A 19 -0.03 -1.51 -14.89
N ILE A 20 -0.49 -1.11 -13.69
CA ILE A 20 -0.58 0.30 -13.30
C ILE A 20 0.79 0.97 -13.33
N ILE A 21 1.81 0.34 -12.72
CA ILE A 21 3.16 0.93 -12.65
C ILE A 21 3.77 1.04 -14.05
N GLU A 22 3.62 0.03 -14.90
CA GLU A 22 4.11 0.07 -16.29
C GLU A 22 3.40 1.13 -17.12
N GLU A 23 2.08 1.32 -16.95
CA GLU A 23 1.35 2.42 -17.58
C GLU A 23 1.90 3.78 -17.16
N LEU A 24 2.14 4.00 -15.86
CA LEU A 24 2.69 5.25 -15.34
C LEU A 24 4.11 5.53 -15.84
N LYS A 25 4.95 4.51 -15.94
CA LYS A 25 6.36 4.61 -16.38
C LYS A 25 6.53 5.10 -17.81
N LYS A 26 5.52 4.91 -18.69
CA LYS A 26 5.61 5.30 -20.11
C LYS A 26 5.97 6.77 -20.30
N GLU A 27 5.48 7.65 -19.41
CA GLU A 27 5.61 9.11 -19.56
C GLU A 27 6.13 9.80 -18.30
N ASN A 28 6.31 9.07 -17.19
CA ASN A 28 6.59 9.66 -15.88
C ASN A 28 7.73 8.96 -15.15
N ASN A 29 8.41 9.71 -14.29
CA ASN A 29 9.19 9.11 -13.22
C ASN A 29 8.23 8.55 -12.17
N VAL A 30 8.37 7.27 -11.82
CA VAL A 30 7.44 6.62 -10.89
C VAL A 30 8.07 6.45 -9.51
N ILE A 31 7.34 6.94 -8.50
CA ILE A 31 7.66 6.72 -7.09
C ILE A 31 6.52 5.94 -6.45
N VAL A 32 6.81 4.72 -6.00
CA VAL A 32 5.84 3.89 -5.29
C VAL A 32 6.04 4.08 -3.79
N MET A 33 4.98 4.40 -3.07
CA MET A 33 5.01 4.55 -1.61
C MET A 33 4.05 3.55 -0.97
N PRO A 34 4.55 2.35 -0.61
CA PRO A 34 3.78 1.40 0.18
C PRO A 34 3.38 2.04 1.52
N VAL A 35 2.08 2.04 1.85
CA VAL A 35 1.59 2.59 3.12
C VAL A 35 2.27 1.88 4.28
N ARG A 36 2.71 2.62 5.28
CA ARG A 36 3.27 2.09 6.54
C ARG A 36 2.49 2.63 7.74
N PHE A 37 2.25 1.76 8.72
CA PHE A 37 1.65 2.13 10.00
C PHE A 37 2.70 1.89 11.07
N LEU A 38 3.21 2.94 11.68
CA LEU A 38 4.31 2.88 12.63
C LEU A 38 3.78 3.17 14.04
N LYS A 39 4.10 2.27 14.96
CA LYS A 39 3.98 2.49 16.40
C LYS A 39 5.40 2.50 16.95
N GLU A 40 5.83 3.67 17.41
CA GLU A 40 7.26 3.96 17.61
C GLU A 40 8.03 3.72 16.29
N GLU A 41 9.04 2.86 16.29
CA GLU A 41 9.83 2.49 15.11
C GLU A 41 9.33 1.19 14.45
N ASN A 42 8.33 0.53 15.02
CA ASN A 42 7.85 -0.77 14.56
C ASN A 42 6.67 -0.63 13.60
N GLU A 43 6.73 -1.36 12.48
CA GLU A 43 5.59 -1.44 11.55
C GLU A 43 4.52 -2.38 12.08
N VAL A 44 3.30 -1.86 12.20
CA VAL A 44 2.13 -2.60 12.65
C VAL A 44 1.51 -3.34 11.46
N ASN A 45 1.68 -4.65 11.43
CA ASN A 45 1.03 -5.54 10.47
C ASN A 45 -0.28 -6.10 11.04
N SER A 46 -1.21 -6.47 10.15
CA SER A 46 -2.50 -7.05 10.52
C SER A 46 -2.96 -8.06 9.47
N ARG A 47 -4.09 -8.73 9.71
CA ARG A 47 -4.76 -9.56 8.68
C ARG A 47 -5.05 -8.78 7.38
N SER A 48 -5.28 -7.48 7.46
CA SER A 48 -5.46 -6.66 6.25
C SER A 48 -4.13 -6.30 5.57
N PHE A 49 -3.03 -6.26 6.31
CA PHE A 49 -1.69 -5.85 5.82
C PHE A 49 -0.61 -6.82 6.32
N PRO A 50 -0.59 -8.08 5.84
CA PRO A 50 0.27 -9.11 6.39
C PRO A 50 1.77 -8.88 6.17
N PHE A 51 2.16 -8.19 5.09
CA PHE A 51 3.56 -8.01 4.73
C PHE A 51 4.07 -6.62 5.14
N ASN A 52 5.23 -6.58 5.79
CA ASN A 52 5.91 -5.34 6.16
C ASN A 52 6.49 -4.62 4.93
N PHE A 53 7.03 -3.42 5.13
CA PHE A 53 7.64 -2.64 4.06
C PHE A 53 8.80 -3.36 3.39
N ALA A 54 9.67 -4.03 4.14
CA ALA A 54 10.84 -4.70 3.58
C ALA A 54 10.45 -5.80 2.59
N THR A 55 9.48 -6.64 2.95
CA THR A 55 8.97 -7.69 2.04
C THR A 55 8.31 -7.08 0.81
N ARG A 56 7.45 -6.05 0.98
CA ARG A 56 6.79 -5.37 -0.15
C ARG A 56 7.78 -4.66 -1.06
N LYS A 57 8.83 -4.08 -0.50
CA LYS A 57 9.94 -3.47 -1.25
C LYS A 57 10.69 -4.54 -2.06
N LYS A 58 11.04 -5.67 -1.45
CA LYS A 58 11.66 -6.82 -2.16
C LYS A 58 10.80 -7.27 -3.34
N MET A 59 9.47 -7.34 -3.16
CA MET A 59 8.53 -7.68 -4.24
C MET A 59 8.51 -6.64 -5.38
N LEU A 60 8.61 -5.33 -5.07
CA LEU A 60 8.70 -4.29 -6.11
C LEU A 60 10.02 -4.37 -6.86
N GLU A 61 11.13 -4.48 -6.13
CA GLU A 61 12.47 -4.55 -6.70
C GLU A 61 12.66 -5.81 -7.56
N SER A 62 12.04 -6.94 -7.20
CA SER A 62 12.12 -8.16 -8.01
C SER A 62 11.34 -8.12 -9.34
N ILE A 63 10.60 -7.04 -9.61
CA ILE A 63 9.87 -6.82 -10.86
C ILE A 63 10.50 -5.67 -11.64
N PHE A 64 10.81 -4.59 -10.93
CA PHE A 64 11.14 -3.30 -11.54
C PHE A 64 12.60 -2.92 -11.40
N ASP A 65 13.41 -3.66 -10.65
CA ASP A 65 14.79 -3.32 -10.32
C ASP A 65 14.89 -1.84 -9.89
N ASN A 66 15.73 -1.06 -10.60
CA ASN A 66 15.92 0.37 -10.38
C ASN A 66 15.06 1.26 -11.30
N SER A 67 14.10 0.69 -12.04
CA SER A 67 13.23 1.45 -12.96
C SER A 67 12.15 2.27 -12.26
N ILE A 68 11.97 2.08 -10.95
CA ILE A 68 11.11 2.88 -10.08
C ILE A 68 11.83 3.22 -8.79
N LYS A 69 11.39 4.28 -8.10
CA LYS A 69 11.83 4.56 -6.73
C LYS A 69 10.79 4.05 -5.73
N VAL A 70 11.22 3.26 -4.76
CA VAL A 70 10.37 2.84 -3.63
C VAL A 70 10.69 3.71 -2.41
N SER A 71 9.68 4.35 -1.83
CA SER A 71 9.86 5.32 -0.73
C SER A 71 9.02 4.98 0.50
N THR A 72 9.54 5.32 1.68
CA THR A 72 8.89 5.21 2.98
C THR A 72 8.06 6.45 3.36
N ASN A 73 8.01 7.47 2.48
CA ASN A 73 7.39 8.76 2.78
C ASN A 73 5.89 8.70 3.07
N TYR A 74 5.20 7.62 2.70
CA TYR A 74 3.80 7.41 3.08
C TYR A 74 3.68 6.57 4.36
N SER A 75 4.18 7.12 5.48
CA SER A 75 4.12 6.48 6.81
C SER A 75 3.22 7.26 7.77
N PHE A 76 2.28 6.56 8.39
CA PHE A 76 1.48 7.06 9.49
C PHE A 76 2.14 6.68 10.81
N HIS A 77 2.40 7.65 11.68
CA HIS A 77 2.89 7.39 13.04
C HIS A 77 1.73 7.44 14.04
N SER A 78 1.64 6.47 14.93
CA SER A 78 0.65 6.44 16.01
C SER A 78 0.66 7.73 16.85
N PRO A 79 -0.48 8.19 17.41
CA PRO A 79 -1.85 7.72 17.14
C PRO A 79 -2.32 8.03 15.71
N PHE A 80 -2.84 7.06 14.96
CA PHE A 80 -3.28 7.27 13.57
C PHE A 80 -4.50 8.19 13.46
N LYS A 81 -5.33 8.30 14.49
CA LYS A 81 -6.47 9.25 14.49
C LYS A 81 -6.05 10.69 14.27
N LYS A 82 -4.81 11.06 14.60
CA LYS A 82 -4.32 12.45 14.51
C LYS A 82 -4.31 12.99 13.08
N TYR A 83 -4.35 12.12 12.07
CA TYR A 83 -4.39 12.52 10.66
C TYR A 83 -5.80 12.85 10.14
N PHE A 84 -6.82 12.82 11.01
CA PHE A 84 -8.21 13.11 10.65
C PHE A 84 -8.83 14.22 11.52
N PRO A 85 -9.78 14.99 10.98
CA PRO A 85 -10.15 15.07 9.56
C PRO A 85 -9.05 15.76 8.72
N PRO A 86 -8.94 15.43 7.41
CA PRO A 86 -8.01 16.10 6.50
C PRO A 86 -8.24 17.61 6.47
N LEU A 87 -7.22 18.40 6.09
CA LEU A 87 -7.20 19.87 6.02
C LEU A 87 -7.22 20.63 7.35
N ILE A 88 -7.87 20.11 8.38
CA ILE A 88 -8.01 20.80 9.67
C ILE A 88 -6.88 20.39 10.63
N SER A 89 -6.46 19.12 10.59
CA SER A 89 -5.38 18.67 11.46
C SER A 89 -3.99 19.09 10.96
N LEU A 90 -3.18 19.68 11.85
CA LEU A 90 -1.75 19.96 11.60
C LEU A 90 -0.97 18.70 11.20
N LYS A 91 -1.37 17.53 11.71
CA LYS A 91 -0.70 16.27 11.38
C LYS A 91 -1.07 15.77 9.99
N SER A 92 -2.25 16.08 9.47
CA SER A 92 -2.61 15.85 8.06
C SER A 92 -1.69 16.63 7.12
N TRP A 93 -1.36 17.88 7.46
CA TRP A 93 -0.38 18.69 6.73
C TRP A 93 1.04 18.15 6.84
N SER A 94 1.41 17.65 8.02
CA SER A 94 2.69 16.95 8.22
C SER A 94 2.82 15.72 7.33
N LEU A 95 1.77 14.89 7.23
CA LEU A 95 1.74 13.72 6.34
C LEU A 95 1.89 14.14 4.87
N ARG A 96 1.17 15.19 4.45
CA ARG A 96 1.33 15.74 3.10
C ARG A 96 2.77 16.18 2.85
N LYS A 97 3.38 16.93 3.78
CA LYS A 97 4.77 17.40 3.66
C LYS A 97 5.75 16.22 3.58
N GLN A 98 5.50 15.15 4.33
CA GLN A 98 6.27 13.92 4.31
C GLN A 98 6.16 13.21 2.96
N ILE A 99 4.95 13.00 2.45
CA ILE A 99 4.71 12.40 1.11
C ILE A 99 5.46 13.18 0.03
N LEU A 100 5.43 14.51 0.08
CA LEU A 100 6.06 15.38 -0.91
C LEU A 100 7.54 15.68 -0.65
N GLN A 101 8.14 15.09 0.39
CA GLN A 101 9.54 15.34 0.72
C GLN A 101 10.45 14.80 -0.38
N GLY A 102 11.24 15.69 -1.00
CA GLY A 102 12.14 15.34 -2.10
C GLY A 102 11.42 15.05 -3.42
N ILE A 103 10.17 15.51 -3.56
CA ILE A 103 9.40 15.50 -4.81
C ILE A 103 9.46 16.89 -5.43
N GLU A 104 9.75 16.96 -6.73
CA GLU A 104 9.71 18.22 -7.48
C GLU A 104 8.28 18.77 -7.60
N ASN A 105 8.14 20.03 -7.99
CA ASN A 105 6.83 20.69 -8.04
C ASN A 105 5.87 20.09 -9.09
N ASP A 106 6.39 19.40 -10.12
CA ASP A 106 5.60 18.74 -11.14
C ASP A 106 5.31 17.27 -10.77
N TYR A 107 4.19 17.03 -10.11
CA TYR A 107 3.76 15.70 -9.68
C TYR A 107 2.23 15.52 -9.70
N PHE A 108 1.81 14.25 -9.72
CA PHE A 108 0.46 13.83 -9.37
C PHE A 108 0.49 12.56 -8.53
N THR A 109 -0.55 12.32 -7.73
CA THR A 109 -0.76 11.02 -7.08
C THR A 109 -1.66 10.15 -7.95
N TYR A 110 -1.46 8.84 -7.94
CA TYR A 110 -2.33 7.88 -8.62
C TYR A 110 -3.06 7.00 -7.61
N THR A 111 -4.36 6.79 -7.82
CA THR A 111 -5.14 5.76 -7.13
C THR A 111 -6.19 5.18 -8.07
N GLY A 112 -6.46 3.87 -7.94
CA GLY A 112 -7.59 3.21 -8.60
C GLY A 112 -8.89 3.25 -7.80
N ASP A 113 -8.90 3.83 -6.59
CA ASP A 113 -10.06 3.91 -5.71
C ASP A 113 -10.63 5.34 -5.69
N LYS A 114 -11.92 5.48 -6.01
CA LYS A 114 -12.60 6.78 -6.06
C LYS A 114 -12.66 7.47 -4.69
N THR A 115 -12.85 6.70 -3.62
CA THR A 115 -12.94 7.24 -2.25
C THR A 115 -11.58 7.73 -1.77
N GLU A 116 -10.53 6.95 -2.04
CA GLU A 116 -9.15 7.38 -1.81
C GLU A 116 -8.83 8.63 -2.64
N GLY A 117 -9.28 8.71 -3.89
CA GLY A 117 -9.11 9.89 -4.74
C GLY A 117 -9.73 11.16 -4.13
N ILE A 118 -10.90 11.05 -3.51
CA ILE A 118 -11.52 12.17 -2.77
C ILE A 118 -10.63 12.57 -1.59
N MET A 119 -10.14 11.61 -0.81
CA MET A 119 -9.27 11.88 0.33
C MET A 119 -7.97 12.56 -0.10
N LEU A 120 -7.29 12.05 -1.14
CA LEU A 120 -6.07 12.65 -1.68
C LEU A 120 -6.29 14.07 -2.20
N LYS A 121 -7.46 14.35 -2.77
CA LYS A 121 -7.84 15.72 -3.17
C LYS A 121 -7.97 16.63 -1.95
N LEU A 122 -8.59 16.15 -0.86
CA LEU A 122 -8.63 16.88 0.41
C LEU A 122 -7.23 17.11 0.98
N TYR A 123 -6.30 16.16 0.84
CA TYR A 123 -4.89 16.36 1.20
C TYR A 123 -4.10 17.26 0.23
N ARG A 124 -4.73 17.81 -0.82
CA ARG A 124 -4.07 18.60 -1.87
C ARG A 124 -2.85 17.88 -2.48
N LEU A 125 -3.06 16.61 -2.83
CA LEU A 125 -2.05 15.72 -3.43
C LEU A 125 -2.27 15.45 -4.93
N ASN A 126 -3.13 16.24 -5.60
CA ASN A 126 -3.36 16.19 -7.05
C ASN A 126 -3.62 14.76 -7.60
N PRO A 127 -4.69 14.07 -7.16
CA PRO A 127 -4.93 12.68 -7.58
C PRO A 127 -5.43 12.58 -9.01
N LYS A 128 -4.83 11.66 -9.78
CA LYS A 128 -5.40 11.06 -10.99
C LYS A 128 -6.07 9.75 -10.61
N ILE A 129 -7.37 9.66 -10.89
CA ILE A 129 -8.17 8.46 -10.59
C ILE A 129 -8.14 7.56 -11.82
N GLY A 130 -7.54 6.38 -11.69
CA GLY A 130 -7.51 5.36 -12.72
C GLY A 130 -8.77 4.49 -12.73
N THR A 131 -8.87 3.63 -13.73
CA THR A 131 -9.90 2.58 -13.77
C THR A 131 -9.51 1.43 -12.86
N ARG A 132 -10.45 0.96 -12.03
CA ARG A 132 -10.23 -0.20 -11.17
C ARG A 132 -9.95 -1.44 -12.03
N LYS A 133 -8.77 -2.05 -11.85
CA LYS A 133 -8.40 -3.33 -12.48
C LYS A 133 -9.19 -4.49 -11.85
N MET A 134 -9.35 -5.60 -12.57
CA MET A 134 -10.21 -6.72 -12.16
C MET A 134 -9.74 -7.43 -10.89
N ILE A 135 -8.43 -7.57 -10.70
CA ILE A 135 -7.85 -8.32 -9.58
C ILE A 135 -7.46 -7.33 -8.47
N SER A 136 -8.01 -7.52 -7.27
CA SER A 136 -7.57 -6.74 -6.10
C SER A 136 -6.56 -7.51 -5.25
N ALA A 137 -5.69 -6.77 -4.55
CA ALA A 137 -4.82 -7.36 -3.54
C ALA A 137 -5.60 -8.09 -2.43
N THR A 138 -6.83 -7.66 -2.12
CA THR A 138 -7.66 -8.32 -1.12
C THR A 138 -8.07 -9.71 -1.57
N ASP A 139 -8.43 -9.88 -2.85
CA ASP A 139 -8.83 -11.19 -3.39
C ASP A 139 -7.66 -12.15 -3.38
N VAL A 140 -6.49 -11.72 -3.88
CA VAL A 140 -5.26 -12.53 -3.87
C VAL A 140 -4.85 -12.91 -2.44
N LYS A 141 -4.98 -11.98 -1.48
CA LYS A 141 -4.70 -12.25 -0.07
C LYS A 141 -5.65 -13.29 0.53
N ASN A 142 -6.94 -13.20 0.23
CA ASN A 142 -7.90 -14.18 0.71
C ASN A 142 -7.63 -15.57 0.10
N GLU A 143 -7.29 -15.63 -1.19
CA GLU A 143 -6.85 -16.86 -1.85
C GLU A 143 -5.60 -17.46 -1.17
N MET A 144 -4.60 -16.64 -0.82
CA MET A 144 -3.44 -17.09 -0.04
C MET A 144 -3.83 -17.64 1.34
N TYR A 145 -4.77 -16.99 2.03
CA TYR A 145 -5.25 -17.48 3.33
C TYR A 145 -5.98 -18.81 3.22
N THR A 146 -6.84 -18.98 2.21
CA THR A 146 -7.47 -20.26 1.88
C THR A 146 -6.43 -21.34 1.58
N ALA A 147 -5.40 -21.01 0.79
CA ALA A 147 -4.30 -21.94 0.51
C ALA A 147 -3.52 -22.35 1.78
N SER A 148 -3.32 -21.42 2.71
CA SER A 148 -2.61 -21.68 3.97
C SER A 148 -3.36 -22.65 4.90
N GLN A 149 -4.66 -22.84 4.68
CA GLN A 149 -5.52 -23.79 5.39
C GLN A 149 -5.62 -25.16 4.71
N GLY A 150 -4.81 -25.42 3.68
CA GLY A 150 -4.74 -26.70 2.97
C GLY A 150 -5.73 -26.85 1.82
N THR A 151 -6.49 -25.80 1.49
CA THR A 151 -7.39 -25.78 0.32
C THR A 151 -6.63 -25.44 -0.96
N SER A 152 -7.04 -25.99 -2.10
CA SER A 152 -6.48 -25.58 -3.39
C SER A 152 -6.80 -24.11 -3.69
N SER A 153 -5.82 -23.37 -4.22
CA SER A 153 -5.97 -21.96 -4.56
C SER A 153 -5.15 -21.61 -5.79
N GLN A 154 -5.59 -20.58 -6.52
CA GLN A 154 -4.93 -20.10 -7.74
C GLN A 154 -4.20 -18.77 -7.54
N TRP A 155 -3.95 -18.33 -6.29
CA TRP A 155 -3.34 -17.02 -5.99
C TRP A 155 -2.07 -16.72 -6.79
N LYS A 156 -1.24 -17.74 -7.06
CA LYS A 156 0.01 -17.61 -7.83
C LYS A 156 -0.22 -17.09 -9.25
N LYS A 157 -1.39 -17.32 -9.85
CA LYS A 157 -1.73 -16.80 -11.20
C LYS A 157 -1.94 -15.29 -11.23
N PHE A 158 -2.18 -14.68 -10.08
CA PHE A 158 -2.56 -13.28 -9.94
C PHE A 158 -1.40 -12.36 -9.54
N VAL A 159 -0.20 -12.93 -9.39
CA VAL A 159 1.02 -12.22 -9.04
C VAL A 159 2.15 -12.62 -10.01
N PRO A 160 3.19 -11.79 -10.18
CA PRO A 160 4.37 -12.16 -10.95
C PRO A 160 5.10 -13.35 -10.29
N THR A 161 5.81 -14.15 -11.09
CA THR A 161 6.55 -15.33 -10.60
C THR A 161 7.51 -14.99 -9.47
N SER A 162 8.30 -13.92 -9.61
CA SER A 162 9.25 -13.48 -8.57
C SER A 162 8.54 -13.07 -7.27
N VAL A 163 7.35 -12.49 -7.36
CA VAL A 163 6.53 -12.18 -6.19
C VAL A 163 5.96 -13.46 -5.55
N ALA A 164 5.54 -14.43 -6.35
CA ALA A 164 5.06 -15.72 -5.85
C ALA A 164 6.15 -16.46 -5.07
N GLU A 165 7.39 -16.39 -5.52
CA GLU A 165 8.57 -16.94 -4.83
C GLU A 165 8.79 -16.24 -3.49
N ILE A 166 8.84 -14.90 -3.47
CA ILE A 166 9.01 -14.13 -2.23
C ILE A 166 7.88 -14.41 -1.23
N ILE A 167 6.63 -14.51 -1.69
CA ILE A 167 5.49 -14.88 -0.83
C ILE A 167 5.69 -16.29 -0.27
N SER A 168 6.15 -17.23 -1.08
CA SER A 168 6.40 -18.62 -0.66
C SER A 168 7.54 -18.70 0.37
N GLU A 169 8.60 -17.90 0.22
CA GLU A 169 9.67 -17.75 1.22
C GLU A 169 9.14 -17.18 2.55
N ASN A 170 8.11 -16.32 2.49
CA ASN A 170 7.51 -15.66 3.65
C ASN A 170 6.18 -16.32 4.07
N TRP A 171 5.96 -17.59 3.75
CA TRP A 171 4.67 -18.26 3.91
C TRP A 171 4.18 -18.35 5.36
N GLU A 172 5.08 -18.41 6.33
CA GLU A 172 4.72 -18.38 7.75
C GLU A 172 4.00 -17.08 8.15
N THR A 173 4.32 -15.96 7.48
CA THR A 173 3.58 -14.70 7.66
C THR A 173 2.14 -14.84 7.17
N VAL A 174 1.93 -15.53 6.05
CA VAL A 174 0.59 -15.80 5.52
C VAL A 174 -0.21 -16.66 6.50
N LYS A 175 0.35 -17.78 6.98
CA LYS A 175 -0.30 -18.66 7.97
C LYS A 175 -0.66 -17.92 9.27
N LYS A 176 0.28 -17.14 9.79
CA LYS A 176 0.08 -16.32 11.00
C LYS A 176 -1.12 -15.40 10.86
N PHE A 177 -1.23 -14.68 9.74
CA PHE A 177 -2.32 -13.73 9.56
C PHE A 177 -3.62 -14.37 9.05
N ALA A 178 -3.56 -15.52 8.40
CA ALA A 178 -4.75 -16.29 8.00
C ALA A 178 -5.55 -16.81 9.20
N SER A 179 -4.88 -17.03 10.33
CA SER A 179 -5.49 -17.43 11.61
C SER A 179 -5.76 -16.26 12.56
N ALA A 180 -5.25 -15.06 12.26
CA ALA A 180 -5.46 -13.89 13.10
C ALA A 180 -6.84 -13.25 12.89
N GLU A 181 -7.38 -12.65 13.95
CA GLU A 181 -8.54 -11.76 13.89
C GLU A 181 -8.22 -10.49 13.07
N ASP A 182 -9.16 -9.99 12.26
CA ASP A 182 -8.97 -8.73 11.54
C ASP A 182 -9.21 -7.52 12.46
N LEU A 183 -8.17 -7.13 13.20
CA LEU A 183 -8.19 -5.94 14.05
C LEU A 183 -7.88 -4.67 13.24
N THR A 184 -8.63 -4.44 12.16
CA THR A 184 -8.61 -3.18 11.41
C THR A 184 -9.92 -2.42 11.52
N ILE A 185 -9.81 -1.10 11.49
CA ILE A 185 -10.94 -0.18 11.46
C ILE A 185 -10.96 0.57 10.13
N LYS A 186 -12.16 0.91 9.65
CA LYS A 186 -12.34 1.64 8.40
C LYS A 186 -12.80 3.07 8.70
N ILE A 187 -12.00 4.05 8.29
CA ILE A 187 -12.25 5.48 8.51
C ILE A 187 -12.16 6.18 7.15
N ALA A 188 -13.23 6.87 6.75
CA ALA A 188 -13.30 7.59 5.48
C ALA A 188 -12.86 6.75 4.26
N GLY A 189 -13.25 5.47 4.22
CA GLY A 189 -12.89 4.56 3.14
C GLY A 189 -11.53 3.86 3.31
N MET A 190 -10.64 4.37 4.17
CA MET A 190 -9.30 3.85 4.40
C MET A 190 -9.29 2.84 5.57
N LYS A 191 -8.44 1.80 5.48
CA LYS A 191 -8.26 0.82 6.55
C LYS A 191 -7.03 1.16 7.40
N PHE A 192 -7.17 1.05 8.72
CA PHE A 192 -6.10 1.27 9.70
C PHE A 192 -6.02 0.09 10.67
N PRO A 193 -4.83 -0.32 11.13
CA PRO A 193 -4.70 -1.19 12.29
C PRO A 193 -5.34 -0.52 13.52
N LYS A 194 -6.10 -1.30 14.30
CA LYS A 194 -6.66 -0.83 15.58
C LYS A 194 -5.55 -0.55 16.57
N ASP A 195 -4.53 -1.40 16.60
CA ASP A 195 -3.30 -1.14 17.35
C ASP A 195 -2.56 0.06 16.76
N GLY A 196 -2.40 1.11 17.58
CA GLY A 196 -1.81 2.37 17.15
C GLY A 196 -2.81 3.43 16.65
N TYR A 197 -4.12 3.13 16.56
CA TYR A 197 -5.10 4.16 16.15
C TYR A 197 -5.31 5.22 17.22
N ASP A 198 -5.58 4.78 18.45
CA ASP A 198 -5.85 5.64 19.62
C ASP A 198 -4.69 5.71 20.63
N SER A 199 -3.69 4.83 20.47
CA SER A 199 -2.55 4.71 21.39
C SER A 199 -1.77 6.02 21.47
N LYS A 200 -1.54 6.50 22.69
CA LYS A 200 -0.71 7.68 22.97
C LYS A 200 0.76 7.35 22.84
#